data_AF-A0A925LSY4-F1
#
_entry.id   AF-A0A925LSY4-F1
#
_cell.length_a   1.000
_cell.length_b   1.000
_cell.length_c   1.000
_cell.angle_alpha   90.00
_cell.angle_beta   90.00
_cell.angle_gamma   90.00
#
_symmetry.space_group_name_H-M   'P 1'
#
loop_
_entity.id
_entity.type
_entity.pdbx_description
1 polymer ?
#
loop_
_entity_poly.entity_id
_entity_poly.type
_entity_poly.pdbx_seq_one_letter_code
_entity_poly.pdbx_strand_id
1 'polypeptide(L)' 'MQVGDVVTAVNGDAIREFTDLQLMVAASPGQSLALDVRRGEQELALTVTPRVNETTQRNGVVSRSGM' A
#
# COMPACT_ATOMS: atom_id res chain seq x y z
N MET A 1 -4.02 7.56 6.90
CA MET A 1 -3.67 8.23 5.63
C MET A 1 -4.90 8.89 5.07
N GLN A 2 -4.73 9.91 4.25
CA GLN A 2 -5.83 10.59 3.58
C GLN A 2 -5.61 10.65 2.08
N VAL A 3 -6.68 10.91 1.34
CA VAL A 3 -6.61 11.13 -0.11
C VAL A 3 -5.73 12.35 -0.37
N GLY A 4 -4.80 12.21 -1.32
CA GLY A 4 -3.82 13.24 -1.68
C GLY A 4 -2.45 13.08 -1.01
N ASP A 5 -2.28 12.10 -0.11
CA ASP A 5 -0.95 11.72 0.40
C ASP A 5 -0.17 10.99 -0.71
N VAL A 6 1.05 11.44 -0.99
CA VAL A 6 1.99 10.77 -1.89
C VAL A 6 3.09 10.13 -1.06
N VAL A 7 3.19 8.80 -1.08
CA VAL A 7 4.25 8.09 -0.35
C VAL A 7 5.58 8.28 -1.07
N THR A 8 6.62 8.65 -0.32
CA THR A 8 7.99 8.87 -0.82
C THR A 8 8.98 7.85 -0.24
N ALA A 9 8.73 7.33 0.96
CA ALA A 9 9.54 6.28 1.56
C ALA A 9 8.73 5.39 2.52
N VAL A 10 9.27 4.19 2.78
CA VAL A 10 8.74 3.23 3.74
C VAL A 10 9.88 2.74 4.61
N ASN A 11 9.75 2.85 5.94
CA ASN A 11 10.79 2.50 6.92
C ASN A 11 12.16 3.16 6.66
N GLY A 12 12.17 4.35 6.06
CA GLY A 12 13.38 5.06 5.66
C GLY A 12 13.93 4.68 4.28
N ASP A 13 13.35 3.67 3.61
CA ASP A 13 13.72 3.29 2.24
C ASP A 13 12.85 4.06 1.24
N ALA A 14 13.51 4.86 0.39
CA ALA A 14 12.83 5.59 -0.67
C ALA A 14 12.22 4.62 -1.69
N ILE A 15 10.93 4.81 -1.97
CA ILE A 15 10.24 4.05 -3.01
C ILE A 15 10.31 4.81 -4.33
N ARG A 16 10.46 4.08 -5.43
CA ARG A 16 10.53 4.69 -6.77
C ARG A 16 9.18 4.64 -7.45
N GLU A 17 8.45 3.55 -7.22
CA GLU A 17 7.18 3.28 -7.86
C GLU A 17 6.15 2.72 -6.87
N PHE A 18 4.88 2.79 -7.27
CA PHE A 18 3.78 2.28 -6.46
C PHE A 18 3.90 0.77 -6.17
N THR A 19 4.52 0.01 -7.07
CA THR A 19 4.75 -1.43 -6.89
C THR A 19 5.68 -1.73 -5.72
N ASP A 20 6.70 -0.89 -5.47
CA ASP A 20 7.60 -1.06 -4.32
C ASP A 20 6.81 -0.99 -3.01
N LEU A 21 5.90 -0.01 -2.91
CA LEU A 21 5.02 0.14 -1.76
C LEU A 21 4.13 -1.10 -1.57
N GLN A 22 3.53 -1.61 -2.65
CA GLN A 22 2.68 -2.80 -2.56
C GLN A 22 3.45 -4.03 -2.05
N LEU A 23 4.68 -4.24 -2.54
CA LEU A 23 5.53 -5.34 -2.11
C LEU A 23 5.89 -5.23 -0.63
N MET A 24 6.31 -4.04 -0.18
CA MET A 24 6.67 -3.79 1.23
C MET A 24 5.48 -3.96 2.17
N VAL A 25 4.31 -3.44 1.79
CA VAL A 25 3.08 -3.58 2.58
C VAL A 25 2.62 -5.04 2.65
N ALA A 26 2.67 -5.76 1.53
CA ALA A 26 2.30 -7.18 1.47
C ALA A 26 3.25 -8.07 2.27
N ALA A 27 4.53 -7.70 2.36
CA ALA A 27 5.54 -8.42 3.13
C ALA A 27 5.44 -8.19 4.65
N SER A 28 4.71 -7.17 5.10
CA SER A 28 4.61 -6.78 6.52
C SER A 28 3.18 -6.79 7.08
N PRO A 29 2.44 -7.91 6.95
CA PRO A 29 1.09 -8.03 7.48
C PRO A 29 1.06 -7.87 9.00
N GLY A 30 0.23 -6.96 9.52
CA GLY A 30 0.08 -6.76 10.96
C GLY A 30 1.27 -6.09 11.65
N GLN A 31 2.33 -5.73 10.91
CA GLN A 31 3.48 -4.99 11.44
C GLN A 31 3.31 -3.49 11.21
N SER A 32 3.76 -2.68 12.15
CA SER A 32 3.77 -1.23 11.97
C SER A 32 4.86 -0.83 10.98
N LEU A 33 4.47 -0.06 9.96
CA LEU A 33 5.32 0.52 8.93
C LEU A 33 5.35 2.04 9.12
N ALA A 34 6.54 2.63 9.07
CA ALA A 34 6.70 4.08 8.97
C ALA A 34 6.63 4.48 7.50
N LEU A 35 5.72 5.39 7.15
CA LEU A 35 5.56 5.91 5.80
C LEU A 35 5.90 7.38 5.80
N ASP A 36 6.84 7.78 4.97
CA ASP A 36 7.05 9.18 4.66
C ASP A 36 6.13 9.54 3.51
N VAL A 37 5.27 10.54 3.76
CA VAL A 37 4.33 11.03 2.77
C VAL A 37 4.48 12.52 2.57
N ARG A 38 4.29 12.93 1.32
CA ARG A 38 4.16 14.32 0.94
C ARG A 38 2.68 14.66 0.76
N ARG A 39 2.21 15.64 1.54
CA ARG A 39 0.85 16.18 1.49
C ARG A 39 0.93 17.64 1.05
N GLY A 40 0.70 17.87 -0.24
CA GLY A 40 0.98 19.17 -0.85
C GLY A 40 2.47 19.45 -0.85
N GLU A 41 2.90 20.46 -0.09
CA GLU A 41 4.32 20.85 0.07
C GLU A 41 4.94 20.35 1.38
N GLN A 42 4.15 19.70 2.25
CA GLN A 42 4.62 19.23 3.54
C GLN A 42 4.99 17.75 3.51
N GLU A 43 6.16 17.42 4.06
CA GLU A 43 6.56 16.04 4.35
C GLU A 43 6.13 15.63 5.76
N LEU A 44 5.54 14.45 5.88
CA LEU A 44 4.93 13.91 7.08
C LEU A 44 5.35 12.45 7.24
N ALA A 45 5.87 12.10 8.40
CA ALA A 45 6.07 10.71 8.78
C ALA A 45 4.79 10.17 9.45
N LEU A 46 4.23 9.09 8.90
CA LEU A 46 3.02 8.44 9.40
C LEU A 46 3.29 6.98 9.71
N THR A 47 2.94 6.53 10.91
CA THR A 47 2.96 5.10 11.24
C THR A 47 1.63 4.47 10.85
N VAL A 48 1.66 3.44 10.02
CA VAL A 48 0.48 2.66 9.63
C VAL A 48 0.71 1.18 9.90
N THR A 49 -0.35 0.46 10.24
CA THR A 49 -0.29 -1.01 10.35
C THR A 49 -1.19 -1.60 9.28
N PRO A 50 -0.63 -2.26 8.24
CA PRO A 50 -1.41 -2.94 7.24
C PRO A 50 -2.30 -3.98 7.89
N ARG A 51 -3.61 -3.89 7.65
CA ARG A 51 -4.53 -4.96 7.99
C ARG A 51 -4.39 -6.06 6.96
N VAL A 52 -4.32 -7.30 7.42
CA VAL A 52 -4.47 -8.47 6.55
C VAL A 52 -5.90 -8.46 6.04
N ASN A 53 -6.09 -7.91 4.85
CA ASN A 53 -7.31 -8.14 4.12
C ASN A 53 -7.12 -9.50 3.44
N GLU A 54 -7.74 -10.54 3.99
CA GLU A 54 -8.09 -11.72 3.19
C GLU A 54 -8.83 -11.19 1.97
N THR A 55 -8.13 -11.11 0.85
CA THR A 55 -8.72 -10.69 -0.41
C THR A 55 -9.67 -11.81 -0.80
N THR A 56 -10.93 -11.69 -0.35
CA THR A 56 -12.05 -12.22 -1.12
C THR A 56 -11.86 -11.60 -2.49
N GLN A 57 -11.45 -12.46 -3.42
CA GLN A 57 -11.22 -12.13 -4.81
C GLN A 57 -12.41 -11.32 -5.29
N ARG A 58 -12.21 -10.02 -5.55
CA ARG A 58 -13.04 -9.28 -6.50
C ARG A 58 -12.48 -9.55 -7.88
N ASN A 59 -12.31 -10.83 -8.24
CA ASN A 59 -12.16 -11.24 -9.62
C ASN A 59 -13.57 -11.24 -10.23
N GLY A 60 -14.01 -10.08 -10.72
CA GLY A 60 -15.12 -9.99 -11.65
C GLY A 60 -14.82 -10.63 -13.01
N VAL A 61 -14.13 -11.78 -13.05
CA VAL A 61 -13.95 -12.57 -14.26
C VAL A 61 -15.07 -13.59 -14.31
N VAL A 62 -16.17 -13.20 -14.93
CA VAL A 62 -17.16 -14.14 -15.45
C VAL A 62 -16.57 -14.76 -16.71
N SER A 63 -15.94 -15.92 -16.58
CA SER A 63 -15.68 -16.79 -17.72
C SER A 63 -16.50 -18.07 -17.54
N ARG A 64 -17.74 -18.05 -18.06
CA ARG A 64 -18.45 -19.27 -18.42
C ARG A 64 -17.87 -19.73 -19.76
N SER A 65 -16.98 -20.70 -19.75
CA SER A 65 -16.80 -21.57 -20.90
C SER A 65 -17.33 -22.94 -20.50
N GLY A 66 -18.56 -23.21 -20.95
CA GLY A 66 -19.10 -24.55 -21.03
C GLY A 66 -18.81 -25.10 -22.42
N MET A 67 -18.41 -26.37 -22.46
CA MET A 67 -18.64 -27.26 -23.59
C MET A 67 -19.43 -28.45 -23.07
#